data_AF-A0A855FDP5-F1
#
_entry.id   AF-A0A855FDP5-F1
#
_cell.length_a   1.000
_cell.length_b   1.000
_cell.length_c   1.000
_cell.angle_alpha   90.00
_cell.angle_beta   90.00
_cell.angle_gamma   90.00
#
_symmetry.space_group_name_H-M   'P 1'
#
loop_
_entity.id
_entity.type
_entity.pdbx_description
1 polymer ?
#
loop_
_entity_poly.entity_id
_entity_poly.type
_entity_poly.pdbx_seq_one_letter_code
_entity_poly.pdbx_strand_id
1 'polypeptide(L)'
;MNIETVNELIQSLESAGELSIKESKYLDLAKEFRICSASLDAAIKTGNMLADQNAQLAAENAELKSSRAVLAENTLESCNSIACAGFRHEAIMRGLCASTGNGNKYPKPITTLVDEAMRKLETPATDAYLAGIKADGVEMFVEKCREKSMSAICSDIRNNWWLAGEHADDFAKQLREGADK
;
A
#
# COMPACT_ATOMS: atom_id res chain seq x y z
N MET A 1 -25.87 -40.33 -53.96
CA MET A 1 -25.98 -38.94 -53.46
C MET A 1 -26.38 -38.09 -54.65
N ASN A 2 -27.55 -37.45 -54.62
CA ASN A 2 -28.05 -36.64 -55.74
C ASN A 2 -27.63 -35.17 -55.52
N ILE A 3 -27.71 -34.34 -56.57
CA ILE A 3 -27.32 -32.93 -56.50
C ILE A 3 -28.18 -32.12 -55.51
N GLU A 4 -29.46 -32.47 -55.33
CA GLU A 4 -30.35 -31.81 -54.37
C GLU A 4 -29.92 -32.03 -52.92
N THR A 5 -29.51 -33.25 -52.56
CA THR A 5 -28.99 -33.56 -51.21
C THR A 5 -27.69 -32.83 -50.92
N VAL A 6 -26.85 -32.60 -51.93
CA VAL A 6 -25.63 -31.78 -51.78
C VAL A 6 -25.98 -30.31 -51.58
N ASN A 7 -26.94 -29.78 -52.33
CA ASN A 7 -27.37 -28.39 -52.20
C ASN A 7 -28.06 -28.10 -50.86
N GLU A 8 -28.90 -29.01 -50.38
CA GLU A 8 -29.51 -28.92 -49.05
C GLU A 8 -28.46 -28.94 -47.92
N LEU A 9 -27.40 -29.75 -48.08
CA LEU A 9 -26.30 -29.82 -47.11
C LEU A 9 -25.47 -28.52 -47.10
N ILE A 10 -25.14 -27.98 -48.27
CA ILE A 10 -24.43 -26.70 -48.40
C ILE A 10 -25.27 -25.58 -47.78
N GLN A 11 -26.56 -25.52 -48.12
CA GLN A 11 -27.46 -24.51 -47.57
C GLN A 11 -27.59 -24.65 -46.05
N SER A 12 -27.65 -25.87 -45.51
CA SER A 12 -27.67 -26.12 -44.06
C SER A 12 -26.38 -25.70 -43.36
N LEU A 13 -25.22 -25.88 -43.98
CA LEU A 13 -23.92 -25.50 -43.43
C LEU A 13 -23.69 -23.98 -43.51
N GLU A 14 -24.14 -23.34 -44.58
CA GLU A 14 -24.07 -21.88 -44.75
C GLU A 14 -25.08 -21.14 -43.85
N SER A 15 -26.29 -21.68 -43.69
CA SER A 15 -27.31 -21.13 -42.78
C SER A 15 -27.07 -21.44 -41.31
N ALA A 16 -26.27 -22.47 -40.99
CA ALA A 16 -25.82 -22.72 -39.63
C ALA A 16 -25.04 -21.52 -39.07
N GLY A 17 -24.22 -20.84 -39.89
CA GLY A 17 -23.54 -19.58 -39.49
C GLY A 17 -22.72 -19.68 -38.19
N GLU A 18 -22.44 -20.89 -37.71
CA GLU A 18 -21.78 -21.14 -36.44
C GLU A 18 -20.29 -20.85 -36.61
N LEU A 19 -19.74 -20.02 -35.72
CA LEU A 19 -18.30 -19.81 -35.66
C LEU A 19 -17.61 -21.16 -35.57
N SER A 20 -16.54 -21.34 -36.35
CA SER A 20 -15.70 -22.53 -36.19
C SER A 20 -15.23 -22.64 -34.74
N ILE A 21 -14.94 -23.86 -34.28
CA ILE A 21 -14.43 -24.11 -32.92
C ILE A 21 -13.25 -23.18 -32.58
N LYS A 22 -12.42 -22.82 -33.58
CA LYS A 22 -11.29 -21.92 -33.43
C LYS A 22 -11.75 -20.46 -33.19
N GLU A 23 -12.71 -19.98 -33.96
CA GLU A 23 -13.24 -18.63 -33.85
C GLU A 23 -14.03 -18.43 -32.55
N SER A 24 -14.81 -19.42 -32.11
CA SER A 24 -15.49 -19.39 -30.81
C SER A 24 -14.48 -19.30 -29.65
N LYS A 25 -13.38 -20.08 -29.70
CA LYS A 25 -12.30 -20.00 -28.70
C LYS A 25 -11.61 -18.63 -28.69
N TYR A 26 -11.38 -18.02 -29.85
CA TYR A 26 -10.82 -16.66 -29.91
C TYR A 26 -11.78 -15.61 -29.37
N LEU A 27 -13.07 -15.75 -29.65
CA LEU A 27 -14.09 -14.82 -29.15
C LEU A 27 -14.16 -14.88 -27.62
N ASP A 28 -14.13 -16.07 -27.03
CA ASP A 28 -14.15 -16.23 -25.57
C ASP A 28 -12.85 -15.72 -24.93
N LEU A 29 -11.71 -16.00 -25.54
CA LEU A 29 -10.44 -15.42 -25.10
C LEU A 29 -10.44 -13.89 -25.16
N ALA A 30 -11.02 -13.29 -26.20
CA ALA A 30 -11.13 -11.84 -26.34
C ALA A 30 -12.05 -11.22 -25.28
N LYS A 31 -13.15 -11.90 -24.91
CA LYS A 31 -14.03 -11.46 -23.81
C LYS A 31 -13.29 -11.48 -22.47
N GLU A 32 -12.56 -12.56 -22.18
CA GLU A 32 -11.76 -12.69 -20.96
C GLU A 32 -10.67 -11.62 -20.88
N PHE A 33 -9.95 -11.36 -21.99
CA PHE A 33 -8.98 -10.27 -22.05
C PHE A 33 -9.61 -8.91 -21.77
N ARG A 34 -10.80 -8.65 -22.33
CA ARG A 34 -11.51 -7.38 -22.10
C ARG A 34 -11.92 -7.21 -20.64
N ILE A 35 -12.42 -8.27 -20.00
CA ILE A 35 -12.78 -8.27 -18.58
C ILE A 35 -11.52 -8.05 -17.73
N CYS A 36 -10.43 -8.76 -18.04
CA CYS A 36 -9.16 -8.63 -17.33
C CYS A 36 -8.58 -7.22 -17.45
N SER A 37 -8.65 -6.60 -18.64
CA SER A 37 -8.21 -5.22 -18.85
C SER A 37 -9.02 -4.25 -18.01
N ALA A 38 -10.35 -4.37 -18.02
CA ALA A 38 -11.22 -3.49 -17.22
C ALA A 38 -10.98 -3.65 -15.70
N SER A 39 -10.76 -4.89 -15.24
CA SER A 39 -10.41 -5.17 -13.85
C SER A 39 -9.06 -4.57 -13.46
N LEU A 40 -8.07 -4.62 -14.36
CA LEU A 40 -6.75 -4.02 -14.12
C LEU A 40 -6.84 -2.50 -14.05
N ASP A 41 -7.59 -1.86 -14.95
CA ASP A 41 -7.79 -0.41 -14.95
C ASP A 41 -8.47 0.06 -13.66
N ALA A 42 -9.46 -0.69 -13.16
CA ALA A 42 -10.13 -0.40 -11.90
C ALA A 42 -9.18 -0.54 -10.69
N ALA A 43 -8.33 -1.58 -10.69
CA ALA A 43 -7.32 -1.78 -9.66
C ALA A 43 -6.27 -0.65 -9.67
N ILE A 44 -5.79 -0.24 -10.85
CA ILE A 44 -4.85 0.89 -11.01
C ILE A 44 -5.48 2.18 -10.49
N LYS A 45 -6.73 2.46 -10.87
CA LYS A 45 -7.43 3.67 -10.40
C LYS A 45 -7.55 3.68 -8.87
N THR A 46 -7.91 2.55 -8.28
CA THR A 46 -8.03 2.43 -6.82
C THR A 46 -6.67 2.58 -6.14
N GLY A 47 -5.62 1.95 -6.69
CA GLY A 47 -4.25 2.07 -6.20
C GLY A 47 -3.74 3.51 -6.22
N ASN A 48 -4.00 4.25 -7.31
CA ASN A 48 -3.65 5.66 -7.41
C ASN A 48 -4.40 6.51 -6.38
N MET A 49 -5.71 6.29 -6.20
CA MET A 49 -6.49 7.00 -5.18
C MET A 49 -5.95 6.75 -3.76
N LEU A 50 -5.58 5.51 -3.43
CA LEU A 50 -4.98 5.16 -2.14
C LEU A 50 -3.60 5.80 -1.97
N ALA A 51 -2.81 5.88 -3.05
CA ALA A 51 -1.52 6.56 -3.03
C ALA A 51 -1.67 8.06 -2.74
N ASP A 52 -2.64 8.72 -3.38
CA ASP A 52 -2.96 10.14 -3.14
C ASP A 52 -3.42 10.37 -1.69
N GLN A 53 -4.30 9.52 -1.18
CA GLN A 53 -4.75 9.57 0.23
C GLN A 53 -3.58 9.41 1.21
N ASN A 54 -2.67 8.47 0.95
CA ASN A 54 -1.47 8.28 1.77
C ASN A 54 -0.54 9.50 1.73
N ALA A 55 -0.37 10.13 0.57
CA ALA A 55 0.42 11.35 0.43
C ALA A 55 -0.20 12.51 1.23
N GLN A 56 -1.53 12.66 1.19
CA GLN A 56 -2.25 13.66 1.98
C GLN A 56 -2.10 13.41 3.49
N LEU A 57 -2.32 12.18 3.96
CA LEU A 57 -2.14 11.82 5.37
C LEU A 57 -0.70 12.03 5.85
N ALA A 58 0.30 11.80 4.98
CA ALA A 58 1.69 12.08 5.30
C ALA A 58 1.94 13.60 5.48
N ALA A 59 1.33 14.44 4.64
CA ALA A 59 1.41 15.90 4.76
C ALA A 59 0.73 16.40 6.04
N GLU A 60 -0.49 15.95 6.33
CA GLU A 60 -1.22 16.29 7.56
C GLU A 60 -0.42 15.88 8.82
N ASN A 61 0.19 14.69 8.81
CA ASN A 61 1.05 14.23 9.90
C ASN A 61 2.32 15.09 10.06
N ALA A 62 2.88 15.64 8.97
CA ALA A 62 4.02 16.54 9.03
C ALA A 62 3.64 17.92 9.61
N GLU A 63 2.48 18.45 9.23
CA GLU A 63 1.92 19.67 9.82
C GLU A 63 1.61 19.50 11.31
N LEU A 64 0.99 18.39 11.71
CA LEU A 64 0.72 18.09 13.11
C LEU A 64 1.99 17.99 13.94
N LYS A 65 3.04 17.33 13.42
CA LYS A 65 4.36 17.27 14.08
C LYS A 65 4.96 18.67 14.25
N SER A 66 4.83 19.54 13.24
CA SER A 66 5.33 20.92 13.30
C SER A 66 4.53 21.75 14.31
N SER A 67 3.20 21.63 14.32
CA SER A 67 2.33 22.28 15.30
C SER A 67 2.63 21.84 16.74
N ARG A 68 2.84 20.53 16.95
CA ARG A 68 3.26 19.97 18.24
C ARG A 68 4.58 20.57 18.72
N ALA A 69 5.53 20.76 17.82
CA ALA A 69 6.82 21.37 18.14
C ALA A 69 6.68 22.83 18.60
N VAL A 70 5.93 23.63 17.85
CA VAL A 70 5.65 25.04 18.19
C VAL A 70 4.93 25.13 19.55
N LEU A 71 3.95 24.27 19.81
CA LEU A 71 3.24 24.25 21.08
C LEU A 71 4.18 23.92 22.26
N ALA A 72 5.08 22.94 22.09
CA ALA A 72 6.05 22.58 23.11
C ALA A 72 7.03 23.74 23.40
N GLU A 73 7.53 24.40 22.36
CA GLU A 73 8.44 25.55 22.49
C GLU A 73 7.77 26.75 23.16
N ASN A 74 6.57 27.13 22.72
CA ASN A 74 5.78 28.21 23.34
C ASN A 74 5.48 27.93 24.82
N THR A 75 5.21 26.66 25.16
CA THR A 75 4.99 26.23 26.55
C THR A 75 6.26 26.40 27.37
N LEU A 76 7.42 25.99 26.83
CA LEU A 76 8.72 26.16 27.48
C LEU A 76 9.03 27.63 27.76
N GLU A 77 8.86 28.50 26.77
CA GLU A 77 9.12 29.93 26.88
C GLU A 77 8.19 30.60 27.90
N SER A 78 6.90 30.25 27.88
CA SER A 78 5.92 30.73 28.85
C SER A 78 6.28 30.31 30.28
N CYS A 79 6.64 29.03 30.47
CA CYS A 79 7.05 28.54 31.79
C CYS A 79 8.35 29.18 32.28
N ASN A 80 9.34 29.39 31.40
CA ASN A 80 10.57 30.10 31.74
C ASN A 80 10.29 31.55 32.17
N SER A 81 9.41 32.24 31.45
CA SER A 81 9.01 33.62 31.78
C SER A 81 8.35 33.72 33.15
N ILE A 82 7.42 32.80 33.47
CA ILE A 82 6.76 32.72 34.78
C ILE A 82 7.77 32.45 35.90
N ALA A 83 8.69 31.51 35.68
CA ALA A 83 9.73 31.16 36.65
C ALA A 83 10.71 32.32 36.91
N CYS A 84 11.11 33.05 35.86
CA CYS A 84 11.96 34.25 35.95
C CYS A 84 11.25 35.40 36.68
N ALA A 85 9.93 35.53 36.54
CA ALA A 85 9.11 36.45 37.32
C ALA A 85 8.92 36.03 38.79
N GLY A 86 9.49 34.90 39.24
CA GLY A 86 9.49 34.46 40.63
C GLY A 86 8.26 33.65 41.05
N PHE A 87 7.33 33.38 40.15
CA PHE A 87 6.13 32.58 40.42
C PHE A 87 6.48 31.09 40.38
N ARG A 88 6.97 30.55 41.50
CA ARG A 88 7.21 29.10 41.67
C ARG A 88 6.25 28.52 42.69
N HIS A 89 5.32 27.68 42.22
CA HIS A 89 4.39 26.97 43.09
C HIS A 89 4.84 25.53 43.30
N GLU A 90 5.04 25.13 44.55
CA GLU A 90 5.63 23.83 44.92
C GLU A 90 4.78 22.64 44.46
N ALA A 91 3.44 22.77 44.53
CA ALA A 91 2.55 21.71 44.06
C ALA A 91 2.60 21.52 42.53
N ILE A 92 2.82 22.60 41.76
CA ILE A 92 2.92 22.54 40.30
C ILE A 92 4.24 21.86 39.92
N MET A 93 5.35 22.24 40.58
CA MET A 93 6.64 21.60 40.36
C MET A 93 6.62 20.11 40.71
N ARG A 94 5.97 19.72 41.82
CA ARG A 94 5.76 18.30 42.15
C ARG A 94 4.96 17.57 41.07
N GLY A 95 3.87 18.16 40.57
CA GLY A 95 3.07 17.59 39.49
C GLY A 95 3.87 17.40 38.19
N LEU A 96 4.66 18.41 37.80
CA LEU A 96 5.55 18.34 36.64
C LEU A 96 6.66 17.30 36.80
N CYS A 97 7.27 17.19 37.97
CA CYS A 97 8.25 16.14 38.24
C CYS A 97 7.61 14.74 38.18
N ALA A 98 6.37 14.59 38.65
CA ALA A 98 5.65 13.33 38.59
C ALA A 98 5.28 12.93 37.15
N SER A 99 4.89 13.89 36.29
CA SER A 99 4.53 13.62 34.90
C SER A 99 5.71 13.20 34.00
N THR A 100 6.95 13.47 34.42
CA THR A 100 8.16 12.93 33.75
C THR A 100 8.36 11.43 34.01
N GLY A 101 7.53 10.78 34.84
CA GLY A 101 7.57 9.35 35.13
C GLY A 101 8.77 8.87 35.95
N ASN A 102 9.70 9.75 36.29
CA ASN A 102 11.01 9.39 36.87
C ASN A 102 11.31 10.03 38.23
N GLY A 103 10.26 10.49 38.94
CA GLY A 103 10.30 10.82 40.37
C GLY A 103 11.54 11.59 40.85
N ASN A 104 11.74 12.81 40.34
CA ASN A 104 12.83 13.74 40.70
C ASN A 104 14.24 13.45 40.17
N LYS A 105 14.43 12.60 39.15
CA LYS A 105 15.78 12.40 38.57
C LYS A 105 16.31 13.60 37.76
N TYR A 106 15.43 14.46 37.23
CA TYR A 106 15.82 15.61 36.41
C TYR A 106 15.39 16.94 37.06
N PRO A 107 16.33 17.89 37.29
CA PRO A 107 16.04 19.17 37.94
C PRO A 107 15.23 20.15 37.07
N LYS A 108 14.84 19.76 35.85
CA LYS A 108 14.15 20.61 34.86
C LYS A 108 13.02 19.85 34.15
N PRO A 109 11.86 19.63 34.82
CA PRO A 109 10.80 18.79 34.28
C PRO A 109 10.16 19.35 33.00
N ILE A 110 10.13 20.68 32.84
CA ILE A 110 9.56 21.32 31.64
C ILE A 110 10.41 21.02 30.40
N THR A 111 11.74 21.13 30.49
CA THR A 111 12.61 20.82 29.35
C THR A 111 12.53 19.35 28.98
N THR A 112 12.47 18.44 29.97
CA THR A 112 12.31 17.01 29.71
C THR A 112 11.01 16.69 28.97
N LEU A 113 9.88 17.30 29.35
CA LEU A 113 8.60 17.10 28.67
C LEU A 113 8.61 17.66 27.25
N VAL A 114 9.31 18.78 27.03
CA VAL A 114 9.48 19.38 25.69
C VAL A 114 10.34 18.47 24.81
N ASP A 115 11.45 17.94 25.34
CA ASP A 115 12.31 17.00 24.62
C ASP A 115 11.53 15.73 24.23
N GLU A 116 10.72 15.19 25.15
CA GLU A 116 9.85 14.04 24.89
C GLU A 116 8.79 14.36 23.82
N ALA A 117 8.20 15.56 23.86
CA ALA A 117 7.25 16.03 22.85
C ALA A 117 7.91 16.28 21.48
N MET A 118 9.21 16.59 21.45
CA MET A 118 9.97 16.81 20.22
C MET A 118 10.58 15.53 19.66
N ARG A 119 10.63 14.45 20.45
CA ARG A 119 11.21 13.16 20.04
C ARG A 119 10.51 12.63 18.79
N LYS A 120 11.32 12.20 17.81
CA LYS A 120 10.83 11.41 16.68
C LYS A 120 10.29 10.10 17.22
N LEU A 121 8.99 9.90 17.07
CA LEU A 121 8.34 8.63 17.38
C LEU A 121 8.71 7.66 16.27
N GLU A 122 9.55 6.68 16.60
CA GLU A 122 9.77 5.51 15.76
C GLU A 122 8.63 4.53 16.00
N THR A 123 8.04 4.01 14.93
CA THR A 123 6.95 3.04 15.00
C THR A 123 7.33 1.74 14.29
N PRO A 124 8.38 1.04 14.76
CA PRO A 124 8.95 -0.10 14.06
C PRO A 124 7.92 -1.21 13.81
N ALA A 125 6.97 -1.42 14.72
CA ALA A 125 5.87 -2.36 14.52
C ALA A 125 4.92 -1.96 13.37
N THR A 126 4.61 -0.66 13.26
CA THR A 126 3.78 -0.13 12.16
C THR A 126 4.53 -0.18 10.84
N ASP A 127 5.83 0.15 10.85
CA ASP A 127 6.69 0.13 9.67
C ASP A 127 6.85 -1.31 9.15
N ALA A 128 7.06 -2.28 10.04
CA ALA A 128 7.12 -3.69 9.70
C ALA A 128 5.78 -4.22 9.16
N TYR A 129 4.66 -3.79 9.75
CA TYR A 129 3.32 -4.16 9.27
C TYR A 129 3.04 -3.60 7.87
N LEU A 130 3.41 -2.33 7.61
CA LEU A 130 3.27 -1.71 6.29
C LEU A 130 4.14 -2.41 5.23
N ALA A 131 5.36 -2.81 5.59
CA ALA A 131 6.23 -3.59 4.73
C ALA A 131 5.65 -4.98 4.43
N GLY A 132 5.04 -5.63 5.42
CA GLY A 132 4.29 -6.87 5.27
C GLY A 132 3.13 -6.73 4.27
N ILE A 133 2.27 -5.71 4.42
CA ILE A 133 1.17 -5.45 3.48
C ILE A 133 1.69 -5.22 2.06
N LYS A 134 2.79 -4.48 1.90
CA LYS A 134 3.40 -4.25 0.57
C LYS A 134 3.90 -5.56 -0.02
N ALA A 135 4.55 -6.42 0.77
CA ALA A 135 5.00 -7.73 0.33
C ALA A 135 3.83 -8.64 -0.06
N ASP A 136 2.77 -8.70 0.76
CA ASP A 136 1.55 -9.48 0.49
C ASP A 136 0.91 -9.06 -0.84
N GLY A 137 0.82 -7.75 -1.11
CA GLY A 137 0.30 -7.23 -2.38
C GLY A 137 1.15 -7.60 -3.59
N VAL A 138 2.48 -7.65 -3.44
CA VAL A 138 3.39 -8.10 -4.50
C VAL A 138 3.28 -9.62 -4.70
N GLU A 139 3.14 -10.41 -3.63
CA GLU A 139 2.93 -11.86 -3.70
C GLU A 139 1.62 -12.21 -4.43
N MET A 140 0.55 -11.45 -4.22
CA MET A 140 -0.69 -11.59 -5.00
C MET A 140 -0.45 -11.36 -6.51
N PHE A 141 0.43 -10.43 -6.88
CA PHE A 141 0.82 -10.22 -8.27
C PHE A 141 1.66 -11.39 -8.80
N VAL A 142 2.57 -11.95 -8.00
CA VAL A 142 3.34 -13.16 -8.34
C VAL A 142 2.41 -14.33 -8.68
N GLU A 143 1.41 -14.59 -7.83
CA GLU A 143 0.40 -15.63 -8.08
C GLU A 143 -0.33 -15.39 -9.41
N LYS A 144 -0.71 -14.13 -9.68
CA LYS A 144 -1.37 -13.77 -10.93
C LYS A 144 -0.47 -14.01 -12.14
N CYS A 145 0.81 -13.67 -12.04
CA CYS A 145 1.81 -13.93 -13.08
C CYS A 145 1.97 -15.43 -13.36
N ARG A 146 2.02 -16.27 -12.31
CA ARG A 146 2.09 -17.74 -12.45
C ARG A 146 0.84 -18.32 -13.12
N GLU A 147 -0.35 -17.88 -12.71
CA GLU A 147 -1.63 -18.26 -13.33
C GLU A 147 -1.64 -17.90 -14.84
N LYS A 148 -1.26 -16.66 -15.17
CA LYS A 148 -1.21 -16.19 -16.56
C LYS A 148 -0.18 -16.95 -17.39
N SER A 149 0.99 -17.24 -16.83
CA SER A 149 2.01 -18.07 -17.47
C SER A 149 1.47 -19.47 -17.82
N MET A 150 0.82 -20.15 -16.86
CA MET A 150 0.24 -21.48 -17.10
C MET A 150 -0.85 -21.48 -18.18
N SER A 151 -1.66 -20.42 -18.23
CA SER A 151 -2.72 -20.28 -19.23
C SER A 151 -2.23 -19.86 -20.64
N ALA A 152 -0.95 -19.52 -20.80
CA ALA A 152 -0.44 -18.94 -22.03
C ALA A 152 -0.29 -19.95 -23.17
N ILE A 153 -0.80 -19.57 -24.34
CA ILE A 153 -0.86 -20.39 -25.56
C ILE A 153 0.50 -20.48 -26.26
N CYS A 154 1.33 -19.43 -26.19
CA CYS A 154 2.68 -19.44 -26.76
C CYS A 154 3.78 -19.40 -25.69
N SER A 155 4.94 -19.95 -26.03
CA SER A 155 6.12 -20.04 -25.16
C SER A 155 6.63 -18.67 -24.72
N ASP A 156 6.62 -17.67 -25.62
CA ASP A 156 7.21 -16.36 -25.33
C ASP A 156 6.38 -15.60 -24.30
N ILE A 157 5.04 -15.65 -24.44
CA ILE A 157 4.11 -15.06 -23.46
C ILE A 157 4.23 -15.80 -22.12
N ARG A 158 4.31 -17.13 -22.15
CA ARG A 158 4.51 -17.94 -20.94
C ARG A 158 5.77 -17.53 -20.18
N ASN A 159 6.89 -17.44 -20.89
CA ASN A 159 8.19 -17.12 -20.31
C ASN A 159 8.24 -15.68 -19.77
N ASN A 160 7.64 -14.72 -20.47
CA ASN A 160 7.55 -13.34 -19.97
C ASN A 160 6.76 -13.24 -18.66
N TRP A 161 5.58 -13.86 -18.59
CA TRP A 161 4.79 -13.88 -17.35
C TRP A 161 5.52 -14.60 -16.22
N TRP A 162 6.25 -15.66 -16.53
CA TRP A 162 7.07 -16.37 -15.55
C TRP A 162 8.18 -15.49 -14.97
N LEU A 163 8.98 -14.86 -15.85
CA LEU A 163 10.06 -13.95 -15.44
C LEU A 163 9.55 -12.75 -14.64
N ALA A 164 8.43 -12.16 -15.04
CA ALA A 164 7.80 -11.08 -14.30
C ALA A 164 7.38 -11.52 -12.89
N GLY A 165 6.88 -12.75 -12.74
CA GLY A 165 6.57 -13.36 -11.45
C GLY A 165 7.80 -13.55 -10.58
N GLU A 166 8.91 -14.06 -11.14
CA GLU A 166 10.17 -14.27 -10.40
C GLU A 166 10.75 -12.94 -9.87
N HIS A 167 10.79 -11.89 -10.71
CA HIS A 167 11.26 -10.58 -10.26
C HIS A 167 10.38 -9.97 -9.17
N ALA A 168 9.07 -10.17 -9.25
CA ALA A 168 8.15 -9.72 -8.22
C ALA A 168 8.32 -10.52 -6.91
N ASP A 169 8.60 -11.83 -6.98
CA ASP A 169 8.84 -12.68 -5.81
C ASP A 169 10.09 -12.24 -5.05
N ASP A 170 11.18 -11.94 -5.76
CA ASP A 170 12.38 -11.38 -5.15
C ASP A 170 12.14 -10.01 -4.51
N PHE A 171 11.33 -9.16 -5.15
CA PHE A 171 10.96 -7.86 -4.60
C PHE A 171 10.10 -7.99 -3.33
N ALA A 172 9.15 -8.94 -3.29
CA ALA A 172 8.36 -9.23 -2.09
C ALA A 172 9.25 -9.66 -0.91
N LYS A 173 10.23 -10.55 -1.15
CA LYS A 173 11.20 -10.96 -0.12
C LYS A 173 12.02 -9.79 0.40
N GLN A 174 12.51 -8.92 -0.48
CA GLN A 174 13.25 -7.72 -0.08
C GLN A 174 12.40 -6.78 0.79
N LEU A 175 11.11 -6.64 0.49
CA LEU A 175 10.19 -5.86 1.32
C LEU A 175 10.03 -6.47 2.72
N ARG A 176 9.97 -7.80 2.85
CA ARG A 176 9.90 -8.48 4.16
C ARG A 176 11.23 -8.38 4.92
N GLU A 177 12.37 -8.56 4.27
CA GLU A 177 13.70 -8.49 4.90
C GLU A 177 14.10 -7.07 5.32
N GLY A 178 13.61 -6.04 4.60
CA GLY A 178 13.80 -4.65 4.96
C GLY A 178 12.93 -4.18 6.14
N ALA A 179 11.92 -4.96 6.53
CA ALA A 179 10.98 -4.64 7.61
C ALA A 179 11.60 -4.79 9.02
N ASP A 180 12.65 -5.61 9.14
CA ASP A 180 13.30 -5.99 10.40
C ASP A 180 14.59 -5.19 10.70
N LYS A 181 14.90 -4.15 9.91
CA LYS A 181 16.10 -3.29 10.04
C LYS A 181 15.73 -1.88 10.47
#